data_AF-A0A7C7KW60-F1
#
_entry.id   AF-A0A7C7KW60-F1
#
_cell.length_a   1.000
_cell.length_b   1.000
_cell.length_c   1.000
_cell.angle_alpha   90.00
_cell.angle_beta   90.00
_cell.angle_gamma   90.00
#
_symmetry.space_group_name_H-M   'P 1'
#
loop_
_entity.id
_entity.type
_entity.pdbx_description
1 polymer ?
#
loop_
_entity_poly.entity_id
_entity_poly.type
_entity_poly.pdbx_seq_one_letter_code
_entity_poly.pdbx_strand_id
1 'polypeptide(L)'
;MLTKKLNIFVTVGSTDFDALIQAVDTLVPSLHAEGVMQIGHGQYIPVNWPYFRFAPSLAPYYEKASMVIAHGGLGITMEVLKRGLPLVSVSNPDRPDHHQEDLLSVMAQKGYLIWCHRLEELHQAIATAQTTPLRRYQSPPCEIHLVINEFLHVHNRRHYGRKIPERQEELSI
;
A
#
# COMPACT_ATOMS: atom_id res chain seq x y z
N MET A 1 12.93 -5.03 -31.07
CA MET A 1 12.38 -4.52 -29.79
C MET A 1 12.38 -5.68 -28.82
N LEU A 2 13.09 -5.62 -27.70
CA LEU A 2 12.95 -6.63 -26.65
C LEU A 2 11.55 -6.48 -26.04
N THR A 3 10.69 -7.46 -26.24
CA THR A 3 9.47 -7.62 -25.44
C THR A 3 9.92 -7.82 -24.00
N LYS A 4 9.72 -6.80 -23.15
CA LYS A 4 10.06 -6.88 -21.74
C LYS A 4 9.22 -8.02 -21.14
N LYS A 5 9.87 -9.10 -20.71
CA LYS A 5 9.22 -10.28 -20.13
C LYS A 5 8.43 -9.85 -18.89
N LEU A 6 7.18 -10.30 -18.80
CA LEU A 6 6.31 -10.00 -17.65
C LEU A 6 6.89 -10.68 -16.41
N ASN A 7 7.25 -9.88 -15.40
CA ASN A 7 7.75 -10.34 -14.11
C ASN A 7 6.81 -9.88 -12.99
N ILE A 8 6.16 -10.82 -12.33
CA ILE A 8 5.12 -10.55 -11.32
C ILE A 8 5.67 -10.80 -9.93
N PHE A 9 5.55 -9.81 -9.06
CA PHE A 9 5.80 -9.99 -7.63
C PHE A 9 4.47 -10.15 -6.88
N VAL A 10 4.31 -11.25 -6.16
CA VAL A 10 3.14 -11.49 -5.30
C VAL A 10 3.54 -11.26 -3.84
N THR A 11 2.73 -10.55 -3.06
CA THR A 11 3.00 -10.31 -1.63
C THR A 11 1.74 -10.28 -0.79
N VAL A 12 1.76 -10.99 0.34
CA VAL A 12 0.70 -10.95 1.37
C VAL A 12 1.04 -10.03 2.55
N GLY A 13 2.23 -9.43 2.51
CA GLY A 13 2.72 -8.54 3.55
C GLY A 13 2.99 -9.32 4.84
N SER A 14 2.58 -8.75 5.97
CA SER A 14 2.71 -9.38 7.30
C SER A 14 1.56 -10.32 7.66
N THR A 15 0.66 -10.61 6.72
CA THR A 15 -0.53 -11.44 6.95
C THR A 15 -0.47 -12.73 6.16
N ASP A 16 -1.30 -13.70 6.55
CA ASP A 16 -1.45 -14.96 5.83
C ASP A 16 -2.63 -14.86 4.87
N PHE A 17 -2.44 -15.35 3.64
CA PHE A 17 -3.51 -15.42 2.65
C PHE A 17 -3.24 -16.56 1.65
N ASP A 18 -3.31 -17.79 2.15
CA ASP A 18 -3.02 -19.01 1.36
C ASP A 18 -3.89 -19.10 0.10
N ALA A 19 -5.16 -18.71 0.18
CA ALA A 19 -6.07 -18.72 -0.96
C ALA A 19 -5.60 -17.82 -2.11
N LEU A 20 -5.03 -16.64 -1.82
CA LEU A 20 -4.43 -15.78 -2.84
C LEU A 20 -3.20 -16.44 -3.47
N ILE A 21 -2.31 -16.98 -2.64
CA ILE A 21 -1.09 -17.63 -3.12
C ILE A 21 -1.44 -18.83 -4.01
N GLN A 22 -2.36 -19.68 -3.58
CA GLN A 22 -2.84 -20.83 -4.35
C GLN A 22 -3.53 -20.42 -5.65
N ALA A 23 -4.34 -19.35 -5.62
CA ALA A 23 -5.00 -18.84 -6.82
C ALA A 23 -3.97 -18.34 -7.84
N VAL A 24 -2.94 -17.58 -7.42
CA VAL A 24 -1.89 -17.15 -8.34
C VAL A 24 -1.09 -18.35 -8.86
N ASP A 25 -0.69 -19.28 -7.99
CA ASP A 25 0.12 -20.44 -8.37
C ASP A 25 -0.60 -21.33 -9.40
N THR A 26 -1.92 -21.48 -9.27
CA THR A 26 -2.77 -22.17 -10.25
C THR A 26 -2.78 -21.47 -11.62
N LEU A 27 -2.68 -20.15 -11.65
CA LEU A 27 -2.68 -19.35 -12.87
C LEU A 27 -1.30 -19.28 -13.53
N VAL A 28 -0.19 -19.52 -12.81
CA VAL A 28 1.18 -19.39 -13.35
C VAL A 28 1.36 -20.05 -14.73
N PRO A 29 0.88 -21.29 -14.98
CA PRO A 29 1.05 -21.94 -16.28
C PRO A 29 0.41 -21.19 -17.46
N SER A 30 -0.69 -20.45 -17.22
CA SER A 30 -1.39 -19.68 -18.27
C SER A 30 -0.94 -18.23 -18.37
N LEU A 31 -0.24 -17.70 -17.36
CA LEU A 31 0.21 -16.30 -17.34
C LEU A 31 1.37 -16.00 -18.30
N HIS A 32 2.11 -17.02 -18.75
CA HIS A 32 3.33 -16.86 -19.57
C HIS A 32 4.32 -15.82 -18.99
N ALA A 33 4.40 -15.76 -17.66
CA ALA A 33 5.17 -14.79 -16.91
C ALA A 33 6.23 -15.46 -16.03
N GLU A 34 7.24 -14.70 -15.64
CA GLU A 34 8.10 -15.03 -14.50
C GLU A 34 7.56 -14.35 -13.25
N GLY A 35 7.97 -14.83 -12.08
CA GLY A 35 7.58 -14.19 -10.85
C GLY A 35 8.19 -14.80 -9.61
N VAL A 36 7.86 -14.20 -8.48
CA VAL A 36 8.25 -14.65 -7.14
C VAL A 36 7.15 -14.29 -6.15
N MET A 37 6.91 -15.18 -5.19
CA MET A 37 5.86 -15.01 -4.19
C MET A 37 6.44 -14.79 -2.79
N GLN A 38 6.10 -13.67 -2.16
CA GLN A 38 6.22 -13.50 -0.73
C GLN A 38 4.96 -14.06 -0.06
N ILE A 39 5.13 -15.12 0.74
CA ILE A 39 4.06 -15.81 1.45
C ILE A 39 4.14 -15.55 2.96
N GLY A 40 3.05 -15.75 3.68
CA GLY A 40 3.00 -15.57 5.14
C GLY A 40 3.54 -16.78 5.91
N HIS A 41 3.01 -17.00 7.10
CA HIS A 41 3.11 -18.22 7.92
C HIS A 41 2.06 -19.29 7.57
N GLY A 42 1.25 -19.05 6.55
CA GLY A 42 0.30 -20.03 6.04
C GLY A 42 0.94 -21.35 5.57
N GLN A 43 0.06 -22.32 5.32
CA GLN A 43 0.40 -23.72 5.08
C GLN A 43 0.64 -24.02 3.60
N TYR A 44 0.03 -23.24 2.70
CA TYR A 44 0.21 -23.46 1.27
C TYR A 44 1.61 -23.09 0.81
N ILE A 45 2.23 -23.98 0.02
CA ILE A 45 3.57 -23.81 -0.55
C ILE A 45 3.46 -23.78 -2.09
N PRO A 46 3.88 -22.68 -2.75
CA PRO A 46 3.88 -22.58 -4.21
C PRO A 46 4.75 -23.64 -4.87
N VAL A 47 4.32 -24.14 -6.03
CA VAL A 47 5.07 -25.14 -6.81
C VAL A 47 5.59 -24.62 -8.15
N ASN A 48 5.00 -23.55 -8.71
CA ASN A 48 5.37 -23.09 -10.05
C ASN A 48 6.39 -21.95 -10.06
N TRP A 49 6.38 -21.08 -9.03
CA TRP A 49 7.36 -19.99 -8.90
C TRP A 49 8.15 -20.08 -7.59
N PRO A 50 9.37 -19.49 -7.54
CA PRO A 50 10.12 -19.32 -6.31
C PRO A 50 9.30 -18.54 -5.27
N TYR A 51 9.51 -18.86 -4.00
CA TYR A 51 8.86 -18.18 -2.90
C TYR A 51 9.81 -17.90 -1.74
N PHE A 52 9.42 -16.98 -0.88
CA PHE A 52 10.05 -16.73 0.42
C PHE A 52 8.98 -16.28 1.42
N ARG A 53 9.25 -16.43 2.72
CA ARG A 53 8.30 -15.98 3.75
C ARG A 53 8.51 -14.51 4.10
N PHE A 54 9.66 -14.20 4.69
CA PHE A 54 9.99 -12.84 5.11
C PHE A 54 11.36 -12.44 4.60
N ALA A 55 11.50 -11.16 4.29
CA ALA A 55 12.76 -10.54 3.94
C ALA A 55 12.90 -9.23 4.74
N PRO A 56 14.13 -8.79 5.08
CA PRO A 56 14.34 -7.50 5.72
C PRO A 56 13.81 -6.31 4.91
N SER A 57 13.72 -6.47 3.59
CA SER A 57 13.14 -5.48 2.68
C SER A 57 12.53 -6.16 1.46
N LEU A 58 11.39 -5.63 0.99
CA LEU A 58 10.75 -6.04 -0.25
C LEU A 58 11.24 -5.22 -1.46
N ALA A 59 12.04 -4.16 -1.25
CA ALA A 59 12.53 -3.27 -2.31
C ALA A 59 13.17 -3.99 -3.51
N PRO A 60 14.05 -5.01 -3.33
CA PRO A 60 14.68 -5.71 -4.45
C PRO A 60 13.70 -6.48 -5.34
N TYR A 61 12.54 -6.86 -4.79
CA TYR A 61 11.50 -7.58 -5.52
C TYR A 61 10.63 -6.62 -6.32
N TYR A 62 10.29 -5.46 -5.75
CA TYR A 62 9.61 -4.39 -6.48
C TYR A 62 10.44 -3.87 -7.66
N GLU A 63 11.74 -3.69 -7.50
CA GLU A 63 12.62 -3.18 -8.58
C GLU A 63 12.70 -4.11 -9.80
N LYS A 64 12.56 -5.42 -9.58
CA LYS A 64 12.55 -6.42 -10.65
C LYS A 64 11.16 -6.65 -11.24
N ALA A 65 10.10 -6.27 -10.52
CA ALA A 65 8.74 -6.50 -10.94
C ALA A 65 8.31 -5.52 -12.04
N SER A 66 7.49 -6.01 -12.97
CA SER A 66 6.71 -5.19 -13.89
C SER A 66 5.26 -5.02 -13.42
N MET A 67 4.81 -5.83 -12.47
CA MET A 67 3.48 -5.79 -11.85
C MET A 67 3.55 -6.39 -10.45
N VAL A 68 2.72 -5.89 -9.54
CA VAL A 68 2.54 -6.45 -8.20
C VAL A 68 1.11 -6.96 -8.02
N ILE A 69 0.97 -8.14 -7.44
CA ILE A 69 -0.30 -8.66 -6.92
C ILE A 69 -0.19 -8.68 -5.41
N ALA A 70 -1.10 -8.01 -4.71
CA ALA A 70 -1.01 -7.93 -3.26
C ALA A 70 -2.37 -7.99 -2.59
N HIS A 71 -2.37 -8.46 -1.35
CA HIS A 71 -3.46 -8.15 -0.44
C HIS A 71 -3.41 -6.66 -0.06
N GLY A 72 -4.52 -5.94 -0.27
CA GLY A 72 -4.62 -4.49 -0.32
C GLY A 72 -4.42 -3.68 0.97
N GLY A 73 -3.58 -4.13 1.91
CA GLY A 73 -3.23 -3.33 3.08
C GLY A 73 -2.61 -1.97 2.70
N LEU A 74 -2.93 -0.92 3.45
CA LEU A 74 -2.50 0.47 3.17
C LEU A 74 -0.98 0.57 2.92
N GLY A 75 -0.15 -0.11 3.72
CA GLY A 75 1.31 -0.04 3.60
C GLY A 75 1.82 -0.53 2.24
N ILE A 76 1.43 -1.74 1.85
CA ILE A 76 1.85 -2.34 0.58
C ILE A 76 1.28 -1.56 -0.60
N THR A 77 -0.01 -1.22 -0.56
CA THR A 77 -0.67 -0.42 -1.59
C THR A 77 0.10 0.88 -1.83
N MET A 78 0.39 1.64 -0.79
CA MET A 78 1.10 2.92 -0.93
C MET A 78 2.56 2.74 -1.36
N GLU A 79 3.24 1.70 -0.91
CA GLU A 79 4.60 1.41 -1.33
C GLU A 79 4.70 1.14 -2.84
N VAL A 80 3.80 0.28 -3.36
CA VAL A 80 3.75 -0.07 -4.79
C VAL A 80 3.37 1.15 -5.63
N LEU A 81 2.34 1.90 -5.21
CA LEU A 81 1.86 3.09 -5.91
C LEU A 81 2.94 4.19 -6.00
N LYS A 82 3.70 4.43 -4.92
CA LYS A 82 4.82 5.39 -4.91
C LYS A 82 5.94 5.00 -5.87
N ARG A 83 6.15 3.70 -6.08
CA ARG A 83 7.13 3.18 -7.06
C ARG A 83 6.62 3.29 -8.50
N GLY A 84 5.33 3.59 -8.70
CA GLY A 84 4.71 3.69 -10.03
C GLY A 84 4.53 2.34 -10.71
N LEU A 85 4.47 1.26 -9.92
CA LEU A 85 4.24 -0.09 -10.44
C LEU A 85 2.73 -0.36 -10.57
N PRO A 86 2.30 -1.07 -11.63
CA PRO A 86 0.95 -1.61 -11.71
C PRO A 86 0.64 -2.51 -10.50
N LEU A 87 -0.52 -2.30 -9.89
CA LEU A 87 -0.98 -3.04 -8.72
C LEU A 87 -2.34 -3.70 -9.02
N VAL A 88 -2.40 -5.01 -8.84
CA VAL A 88 -3.65 -5.75 -8.64
C VAL A 88 -3.81 -5.96 -7.14
N SER A 89 -4.73 -5.20 -6.54
CA SER A 89 -5.06 -5.31 -5.12
C SER A 89 -6.19 -6.30 -4.93
N VAL A 90 -6.02 -7.27 -4.04
CA VAL A 90 -6.98 -8.36 -3.82
C VAL A 90 -7.59 -8.25 -2.42
N SER A 91 -8.93 -8.28 -2.35
CA SER A 91 -9.67 -8.34 -1.09
C SER A 91 -9.44 -9.68 -0.40
N ASN A 92 -9.24 -9.66 0.92
CA ASN A 92 -9.18 -10.87 1.73
C ASN A 92 -10.50 -11.04 2.50
N PRO A 93 -11.36 -11.99 2.11
CA PRO A 93 -12.65 -12.19 2.78
C PRO A 93 -12.48 -12.68 4.23
N ASP A 94 -11.35 -13.31 4.57
CA ASP A 94 -11.09 -13.82 5.91
C ASP A 94 -10.67 -12.72 6.89
N ARG A 95 -10.30 -11.54 6.38
CA ARG A 95 -9.85 -10.39 7.17
C ARG A 95 -10.50 -9.10 6.63
N PRO A 96 -11.83 -8.94 6.82
CA PRO A 96 -12.52 -7.75 6.37
C PRO A 96 -12.00 -6.52 7.12
N ASP A 97 -11.62 -5.48 6.37
CA ASP A 97 -11.24 -4.17 6.89
C ASP A 97 -11.89 -3.09 6.02
N HIS A 98 -13.00 -2.55 6.52
CA HIS A 98 -13.78 -1.54 5.81
C HIS A 98 -12.96 -0.29 5.46
N HIS A 99 -11.96 0.07 6.28
CA HIS A 99 -11.10 1.22 5.99
C HIS A 99 -10.16 0.94 4.81
N GLN A 100 -9.73 -0.31 4.64
CA GLN A 100 -8.95 -0.70 3.46
C GLN A 100 -9.82 -0.70 2.21
N GLU A 101 -11.05 -1.19 2.28
CA GLU A 101 -11.98 -1.20 1.14
C GLU A 101 -12.29 0.21 0.64
N ASP A 102 -12.54 1.17 1.53
CA ASP A 102 -12.76 2.57 1.18
C ASP A 102 -11.56 3.15 0.40
N LEU A 103 -10.34 2.88 0.88
CA LEU A 103 -9.12 3.31 0.21
C LEU A 103 -8.97 2.68 -1.17
N LEU A 104 -9.14 1.35 -1.27
CA LEU A 104 -9.01 0.63 -2.54
C LEU A 104 -10.06 1.09 -3.55
N SER A 105 -11.29 1.34 -3.10
CA SER A 105 -12.36 1.91 -3.90
C SER A 105 -11.95 3.26 -4.50
N VAL A 106 -11.48 4.19 -3.68
CA VAL A 106 -11.04 5.52 -4.15
C VAL A 106 -9.83 5.40 -5.10
N MET A 107 -8.86 4.54 -4.80
CA MET A 107 -7.67 4.36 -5.62
C MET A 107 -7.99 3.73 -6.98
N ALA A 108 -8.88 2.73 -7.01
CA ALA A 108 -9.36 2.09 -8.22
C ALA A 108 -10.19 3.06 -9.07
N GLN A 109 -11.12 3.81 -8.48
CA GLN A 109 -11.93 4.82 -9.18
C GLN A 109 -11.06 5.92 -9.82
N LYS A 110 -9.96 6.30 -9.17
CA LYS A 110 -8.99 7.25 -9.72
C LYS A 110 -8.03 6.63 -10.75
N GLY A 111 -8.12 5.32 -10.98
CA GLY A 111 -7.31 4.59 -11.96
C GLY A 111 -5.87 4.37 -11.54
N TYR A 112 -5.57 4.34 -10.24
CA TYR A 112 -4.20 4.07 -9.74
C TYR A 112 -3.88 2.59 -9.63
N LEU A 113 -4.89 1.73 -9.43
CA LEU A 113 -4.75 0.28 -9.30
C LEU A 113 -5.95 -0.44 -9.90
N ILE A 114 -5.81 -1.75 -10.10
CA ILE A 114 -6.94 -2.65 -10.37
C ILE A 114 -7.33 -3.31 -9.06
N TRP A 115 -8.60 -3.20 -8.68
CA TRP A 115 -9.13 -3.86 -7.49
C TRP A 115 -9.85 -5.15 -7.89
N CYS A 116 -9.42 -6.25 -7.31
CA CYS A 116 -9.97 -7.58 -7.47
C CYS A 116 -10.73 -7.97 -6.19
N HIS A 117 -12.07 -8.00 -6.27
CA HIS A 117 -12.92 -8.32 -5.11
C HIS A 117 -12.93 -9.81 -4.79
N ARG A 118 -12.79 -10.65 -5.82
CA ARG A 118 -12.99 -12.09 -5.74
C ARG A 118 -11.86 -12.82 -6.45
N LEU A 119 -11.35 -13.88 -5.84
CA LEU A 119 -10.23 -14.65 -6.39
C LEU A 119 -10.57 -15.28 -7.75
N GLU A 120 -11.84 -15.62 -8.00
CA GLU A 120 -12.30 -16.13 -9.29
C GLU A 120 -12.08 -15.13 -10.45
N GLU A 121 -12.04 -13.83 -10.14
CA GLU A 121 -11.84 -12.74 -11.12
C GLU A 121 -10.36 -12.38 -11.29
N LEU A 122 -9.46 -13.00 -10.52
CA LEU A 122 -8.03 -12.66 -10.48
C LEU A 122 -7.36 -12.75 -11.84
N HIS A 123 -7.68 -13.77 -12.64
CA HIS A 123 -7.15 -13.90 -14.00
C HIS A 123 -7.51 -12.69 -14.88
N GLN A 124 -8.78 -12.25 -14.83
CA GLN A 124 -9.23 -11.08 -15.57
C GLN A 124 -8.60 -9.79 -15.03
N ALA A 125 -8.46 -9.66 -13.71
CA ALA A 125 -7.81 -8.50 -13.08
C ALA A 125 -6.35 -8.37 -13.51
N ILE A 126 -5.60 -9.48 -13.58
CA ILE A 126 -4.22 -9.51 -14.08
C ILE A 126 -4.17 -9.10 -15.55
N ALA A 127 -5.03 -9.67 -16.40
CA ALA A 127 -5.09 -9.31 -17.82
C ALA A 127 -5.44 -7.83 -18.05
N THR A 128 -6.35 -7.30 -17.24
CA THR A 128 -6.75 -5.88 -17.28
C THR A 128 -5.59 -4.98 -16.87
N ALA A 129 -4.86 -5.33 -15.81
CA ALA A 129 -3.71 -4.57 -15.34
C ALA A 129 -2.53 -4.55 -16.33
N GLN A 130 -2.42 -5.55 -17.22
CA GLN A 130 -1.40 -5.58 -18.28
C GLN A 130 -1.70 -4.65 -19.44
N THR A 131 -2.98 -4.40 -19.72
CA THR A 131 -3.45 -3.69 -20.92
C THR A 131 -3.94 -2.28 -20.63
N THR A 132 -4.40 -2.03 -19.40
CA THR A 132 -4.95 -0.74 -18.98
C THR A 132 -3.84 0.21 -18.54
N PRO A 133 -3.76 1.44 -19.08
CA PRO A 133 -2.83 2.44 -18.56
C PRO A 133 -3.29 2.93 -17.19
N LEU A 134 -2.56 2.56 -16.14
CA LEU A 134 -2.80 3.05 -14.79
C LEU A 134 -2.15 4.42 -14.58
N ARG A 135 -2.85 5.30 -13.86
CA ARG A 135 -2.29 6.60 -13.46
C ARG A 135 -1.17 6.40 -12.45
N ARG A 136 -0.13 7.22 -12.56
CA ARG A 136 0.94 7.23 -11.56
C ARG A 136 0.47 8.02 -10.34
N TYR A 137 0.55 7.40 -9.17
CA TYR A 137 0.28 8.09 -7.92
C TYR A 137 1.38 9.12 -7.62
N GLN A 138 0.97 10.32 -7.21
CA GLN A 138 1.87 11.35 -6.69
C GLN A 138 1.44 11.69 -5.28
N SER A 139 2.37 11.66 -4.34
CA SER A 139 2.08 12.07 -2.96
C SER A 139 1.74 13.56 -2.94
N PRO A 140 0.57 13.95 -2.39
CA PRO A 140 0.27 15.37 -2.20
C PRO A 140 1.25 15.98 -1.18
N PRO A 141 1.49 17.29 -1.24
CA PRO A 141 2.30 17.98 -0.23
C PRO A 141 1.71 17.78 1.17
N CYS A 142 2.58 17.57 2.16
CA CYS A 142 2.15 17.39 3.55
C CYS A 142 2.02 18.75 4.24
N GLU A 143 0.80 19.29 4.23
CA GLU A 143 0.51 20.63 4.76
C GLU A 143 -0.03 20.63 6.19
N ILE A 144 -0.06 19.47 6.87
CA ILE A 144 -0.59 19.36 8.24
C ILE A 144 0.10 20.31 9.23
N HIS A 145 1.38 20.61 8.99
CA HIS A 145 2.15 21.57 9.78
C HIS A 145 1.56 22.98 9.75
N LEU A 146 0.92 23.39 8.66
CA LEU A 146 0.25 24.68 8.55
C LEU A 146 -0.99 24.72 9.45
N VAL A 147 -1.80 23.66 9.43
CA VAL A 147 -3.01 23.53 10.25
C VAL A 147 -2.66 23.45 11.74
N ILE A 148 -1.64 22.67 12.09
CA ILE A 148 -1.16 22.58 13.48
C ILE A 148 -0.65 23.94 13.95
N ASN A 149 0.15 24.63 13.11
CA ASN A 149 0.63 25.96 13.44
C ASN A 149 -0.54 26.93 13.64
N GLU A 150 -1.52 26.98 12.74
CA GLU A 150 -2.69 27.84 12.88
C GLU A 150 -3.43 27.57 14.20
N PHE A 151 -3.69 26.31 14.52
CA PHE A 151 -4.33 25.91 15.76
C PHE A 151 -3.56 26.40 16.99
N LEU A 152 -2.23 26.17 17.02
CA LEU A 152 -1.38 26.60 18.13
C LEU A 152 -1.34 28.12 18.28
N HIS A 153 -1.29 28.88 17.18
CA HIS A 153 -1.28 30.34 17.25
C HIS A 153 -2.61 30.92 17.75
N VAL A 154 -3.75 30.35 17.34
CA VAL A 154 -5.08 30.76 17.83
C VAL A 154 -5.21 30.51 19.33
N HIS A 155 -4.67 29.40 19.85
CA HIS A 155 -4.80 29.02 21.25
C HIS A 155 -3.74 29.64 22.17
N ASN A 156 -2.53 29.90 21.69
CA ASN A 156 -1.50 30.59 22.48
C ASN A 156 -1.80 32.07 22.72
N ARG A 157 -2.55 32.74 21.84
CA ARG A 157 -3.03 34.12 22.10
C ARG A 157 -3.96 34.22 23.30
N ARG A 158 -4.61 33.12 23.74
CA ARG A 158 -5.49 33.11 24.91
C ARG A 158 -4.74 33.05 26.26
N HIS A 159 -3.46 32.71 26.27
CA HIS A 159 -2.67 32.58 27.50
C HIS A 159 -1.67 33.72 27.78
N TYR A 160 -1.35 34.56 26.79
CA TYR A 160 -0.43 35.70 26.96
C TYR A 160 -1.08 37.00 27.48
N GLY A 161 -2.31 36.92 28.00
CA GLY A 161 -3.06 38.06 28.56
C GLY A 161 -3.02 38.20 30.09
N ARG A 162 -2.46 37.23 30.83
CA ARG A 162 -2.27 37.37 32.29
C ARG A 162 -0.89 37.93 32.57
N LYS A 163 -0.82 39.26 32.76
CA LYS A 163 0.33 39.93 33.38
C LYS A 163 0.63 39.23 34.71
N ILE A 164 1.87 38.75 34.86
CA ILE A 164 2.42 38.40 36.16
C ILE A 164 2.51 39.72 36.94
N PRO A 165 1.92 39.85 38.15
CA PRO A 165 2.04 41.09 38.91
C PRO A 165 3.50 41.27 39.36
N GLU A 166 4.10 42.41 39.01
CA GLU A 166 5.41 42.82 39.53
C GLU A 166 5.30 42.98 41.05
N ARG A 167 6.15 42.28 41.81
CA ARG A 167 6.33 42.55 43.24
C ARG A 167 7.04 43.90 43.35
N GLN A 168 6.36 44.90 43.91
CA GLN A 168 7.02 46.09 44.43
C GLN A 168 7.82 45.68 45.67
N GLU A 169 9.15 45.81 45.58
CA GLU A 169 10.02 45.89 46.75
C GLU A 169 9.76 47.24 47.43
N GLU A 170 8.99 47.24 48.52
CA GLU A 170 8.98 48.35 49.47
C GLU A 170 10.23 48.24 50.36
N LEU A 171 11.27 48.98 49.97
CA LEU A 171 12.33 49.44 50.85
C LEU A 171 11.86 50.68 51.58
N SER A 172 11.69 50.60 52.90
CA SER A 172 11.80 51.77 53.78
C SER A 172 12.12 51.38 55.23
N ILE A 173 13.39 51.63 55.57
CA ILE A 173 13.98 52.10 56.85
C ILE A 173 13.83 51.18 58.07
#